data_AF-A0A3D3GJV2-F1
#
_entry.id   AF-A0A3D3GJV2-F1
#
_cell.length_a   1.000
_cell.length_b   1.000
_cell.length_c   1.000
_cell.angle_alpha   90.00
_cell.angle_beta   90.00
_cell.angle_gamma   90.00
#
_symmetry.space_group_name_H-M   'P 1'
#
loop_
_entity.id
_entity.type
_entity.pdbx_description
1 polymer ?
#
loop_
_entity_poly.entity_id
_entity_poly.type
_entity_poly.pdbx_seq_one_letter_code
_entity_poly.pdbx_strand_id
1 'polypeptide(L)'
;MLILILSALLVSSSASASPVSASVQNNGLLKDIRQLTIDCVIEPYVLNSSGDKVFGDLTSTCDELQPDRNGGMRISFKGALLRAFIIESENSDGGDLNHLIILNGKGAVVAERHDILAFDNIYIALAGGDSEFRQVRVD
;
A
#
# COMPACT_ATOMS: atom_id res chain seq x y z
N MET A 1 -25.17 38.49 -58.70
CA MET A 1 -26.01 38.64 -57.50
C MET A 1 -25.40 37.76 -56.41
N LEU A 2 -25.02 38.37 -55.30
CA LEU A 2 -24.27 37.84 -54.17
C LEU A 2 -25.25 37.19 -53.17
N ILE A 3 -25.11 35.91 -52.80
CA ILE A 3 -25.79 35.29 -51.64
C ILE A 3 -24.83 34.24 -51.05
N LEU A 4 -24.01 34.57 -50.04
CA LEU A 4 -24.25 34.49 -48.58
C LEU A 4 -24.46 33.07 -48.01
N ILE A 5 -23.32 32.46 -47.65
CA ILE A 5 -22.96 31.80 -46.36
C ILE A 5 -24.06 31.02 -45.62
N LEU A 6 -23.81 29.73 -45.37
CA LEU A 6 -24.22 29.10 -44.10
C LEU A 6 -23.20 28.05 -43.66
N SER A 7 -22.23 28.49 -42.86
CA SER A 7 -21.31 27.62 -42.12
C SER A 7 -22.02 27.11 -40.86
N ALA A 8 -22.32 25.82 -40.79
CA ALA A 8 -22.81 25.20 -39.57
C ALA A 8 -21.65 25.04 -38.57
N LEU A 9 -21.63 25.86 -37.51
CA LEU A 9 -20.78 25.64 -36.35
C LEU A 9 -21.32 24.43 -35.57
N LEU A 10 -20.59 23.32 -35.59
CA LEU A 10 -20.73 22.24 -34.62
C LEU A 10 -20.11 22.72 -33.30
N VAL A 11 -20.96 23.14 -32.36
CA VAL A 11 -20.56 23.39 -30.97
C VAL A 11 -20.42 22.03 -30.29
N SER A 12 -19.20 21.51 -30.25
CA SER A 12 -18.86 20.37 -29.41
C SER A 12 -18.94 20.80 -27.94
N SER A 13 -20.03 20.43 -27.27
CA SER A 13 -20.14 20.55 -25.82
C SER A 13 -19.20 19.55 -25.16
N SER A 14 -17.99 20.01 -24.83
CA SER A 14 -17.09 19.27 -23.97
C SER A 14 -17.74 19.14 -22.60
N ALA A 15 -18.27 17.96 -22.30
CA ALA A 15 -18.64 17.58 -20.95
C ALA A 15 -17.36 17.50 -20.12
N SER A 16 -17.05 18.56 -19.39
CA SER A 16 -16.01 18.57 -18.37
C SER A 16 -16.41 17.59 -17.27
N ALA A 17 -15.96 16.35 -17.38
CA ALA A 17 -15.95 15.42 -16.26
C ALA A 17 -14.99 16.01 -15.21
N SER A 18 -15.54 16.52 -14.12
CA SER A 18 -14.75 16.96 -12.97
C SER A 18 -13.90 15.77 -12.49
N PRO A 19 -12.58 15.93 -12.34
CA PRO A 19 -11.78 14.91 -11.67
C PRO A 19 -12.23 14.89 -10.20
N VAL A 20 -13.00 13.87 -9.84
CA VAL A 20 -13.27 13.59 -8.42
C VAL A 20 -11.91 13.24 -7.82
N SER A 21 -11.43 14.12 -6.94
CA SER A 21 -10.19 13.95 -6.17
C SER A 21 -10.11 12.56 -5.54
N ALA A 22 -9.32 11.69 -6.16
CA ALA A 22 -8.97 10.38 -5.63
C ALA A 22 -8.10 10.44 -4.36
N SER A 23 -7.64 11.64 -3.95
CA SER A 23 -6.71 11.81 -2.83
C SER A 23 -7.33 11.67 -1.45
N VAL A 24 -8.67 11.79 -1.30
CA VAL A 24 -9.32 11.72 0.03
C VAL A 24 -9.69 10.29 0.43
N GLN A 25 -9.83 9.35 -0.51
CA GLN A 25 -10.15 7.95 -0.19
C GLN A 25 -8.93 7.11 0.23
N ASN A 26 -7.71 7.51 -0.14
CA ASN A 26 -6.49 6.72 0.09
C ASN A 26 -6.12 6.55 1.56
N ASN A 27 -6.33 7.58 2.39
CA ASN A 27 -5.99 7.51 3.82
C ASN A 27 -6.88 6.52 4.59
N GLY A 28 -8.16 6.39 4.21
CA GLY A 28 -9.05 5.42 4.83
C GLY A 28 -8.67 3.98 4.49
N LEU A 29 -8.29 3.73 3.23
CA LEU A 29 -7.88 2.40 2.79
C LEU A 29 -6.59 1.94 3.49
N LEU A 30 -5.57 2.79 3.57
CA LEU A 30 -4.32 2.45 4.23
C LEU A 30 -4.52 2.16 5.72
N LYS A 31 -5.33 2.96 6.41
CA LYS A 31 -5.67 2.74 7.82
C LYS A 31 -6.39 1.41 8.03
N ASP A 32 -7.35 1.08 7.17
CA ASP A 32 -8.07 -0.18 7.27
C ASP A 32 -7.15 -1.39 7.00
N ILE A 33 -6.26 -1.29 6.01
CA ILE A 33 -5.27 -2.33 5.70
C ILE A 33 -4.26 -2.48 6.84
N ARG A 34 -3.84 -1.39 7.48
CA ARG A 34 -3.00 -1.43 8.67
C ARG A 34 -3.68 -2.18 9.79
N GLN A 35 -4.94 -1.86 10.09
CA GLN A 35 -5.67 -2.54 11.15
C GLN A 35 -5.78 -4.04 10.83
N LEU A 36 -6.11 -4.40 9.58
CA LEU A 36 -6.09 -5.78 9.12
C LEU A 36 -4.71 -6.44 9.35
N THR A 37 -3.62 -5.71 9.07
CA THR A 37 -2.26 -6.23 9.27
C THR A 37 -1.96 -6.45 10.76
N ILE A 38 -2.30 -5.51 11.63
CA ILE A 38 -2.12 -5.64 13.08
C ILE A 38 -2.91 -6.85 13.63
N ASP A 39 -4.12 -7.05 13.13
CA ASP A 39 -4.99 -8.12 13.59
C ASP A 39 -4.53 -9.51 13.09
N CYS A 40 -3.84 -9.57 11.94
CA CYS A 40 -3.54 -10.81 11.24
C CYS A 40 -2.07 -11.25 11.33
N VAL A 41 -1.13 -10.32 11.51
CA VAL A 41 0.31 -10.63 11.53
C VAL A 41 0.77 -10.97 12.93
N ILE A 42 1.43 -12.12 13.05
CA ILE A 42 1.99 -12.62 14.31
C ILE A 42 3.47 -12.93 14.10
N GLU A 43 4.29 -12.48 15.03
CA GLU A 43 5.69 -12.89 15.16
C GLU A 43 5.76 -14.08 16.15
N PRO A 44 5.91 -15.32 15.66
CA PRO A 44 6.10 -16.46 16.54
C PRO A 44 7.46 -16.34 17.25
N TYR A 45 7.56 -16.84 18.47
CA TYR A 45 8.84 -16.97 19.15
C TYR A 45 8.93 -18.30 19.89
N VAL A 46 10.15 -18.77 20.08
CA VAL A 46 10.48 -19.92 20.94
C VAL A 46 11.46 -19.47 22.01
N LEU A 47 11.50 -20.18 23.14
CA LEU A 47 12.53 -19.93 24.16
C LEU A 47 13.75 -20.81 23.86
N ASN A 48 14.95 -20.21 23.84
CA ASN A 48 16.19 -20.97 23.74
C ASN A 48 16.53 -21.68 25.06
N SER A 49 17.62 -22.43 25.09
CA SER A 49 18.09 -23.14 26.30
C SER A 49 18.43 -22.22 27.48
N SER A 50 18.63 -20.92 27.23
CA SER A 50 18.92 -19.89 28.24
C SER A 50 17.65 -19.18 28.73
N GLY A 51 16.48 -19.47 28.15
CA GLY A 51 15.22 -18.80 28.45
C GLY A 51 14.98 -17.52 27.66
N ASP A 52 15.84 -17.18 26.70
CA ASP A 52 15.65 -16.00 25.86
C ASP A 52 14.67 -16.29 24.72
N LYS A 53 13.90 -15.26 24.33
CA LYS A 53 13.03 -15.34 23.16
C LYS A 53 13.86 -15.31 21.88
N VAL A 54 13.67 -16.31 21.04
CA VAL A 54 14.15 -16.37 19.67
C VAL A 54 12.93 -16.21 18.77
N PHE A 55 12.83 -15.07 18.10
CA PHE A 55 11.74 -14.77 17.18
C PHE A 55 11.94 -15.49 15.86
N GLY A 56 10.85 -16.03 15.32
CA GLY A 56 10.79 -16.60 13.97
C GLY A 56 10.24 -15.60 12.97
N ASP A 57 10.09 -16.04 11.72
CA ASP A 57 9.58 -15.18 10.66
C ASP A 57 8.13 -14.74 10.95
N LEU A 58 7.81 -13.49 10.59
CA LEU A 58 6.43 -13.00 10.63
C LEU A 58 5.51 -13.87 9.79
N THR A 59 4.40 -14.29 10.39
CA THR A 59 3.37 -15.11 9.76
C THR A 59 2.04 -14.37 9.74
N SER A 60 1.22 -14.64 8.73
CA SER A 60 -0.18 -14.20 8.73
C SER A 60 -1.08 -15.33 9.16
N THR A 61 -2.06 -15.03 10.02
CA THR A 61 -3.06 -15.97 10.53
C THR A 61 -4.44 -15.81 9.89
N CYS A 62 -4.62 -14.79 9.05
CA CYS A 62 -5.87 -14.51 8.36
C CYS A 62 -5.80 -14.94 6.89
N ASP A 63 -6.91 -15.41 6.34
CA ASP A 63 -7.05 -15.69 4.90
C ASP A 63 -7.00 -14.40 4.06
N GLU A 64 -7.37 -13.27 4.67
CA GLU A 64 -7.42 -11.95 4.08
C GLU A 64 -6.03 -11.36 3.77
N LEU A 65 -4.97 -11.88 4.37
CA LEU A 65 -3.62 -11.36 4.20
C LEU A 65 -2.67 -12.53 4.02
N GLN A 66 -2.14 -12.73 2.80
CA GLN A 66 -1.37 -13.93 2.46
C GLN A 66 -0.10 -13.56 1.67
N PRO A 67 1.05 -14.20 1.93
CA PRO A 67 2.26 -13.97 1.16
C PRO A 67 2.04 -14.30 -0.32
N ASP A 68 2.52 -13.42 -1.19
CA ASP A 68 2.57 -13.64 -2.64
C ASP A 68 3.90 -14.33 -3.00
N ARG A 69 3.88 -15.16 -4.04
CA ARG A 69 5.03 -15.95 -4.48
C ARG A 69 6.20 -15.10 -5.00
N ASN A 70 5.94 -13.84 -5.30
CA ASN A 70 6.92 -12.91 -5.88
C ASN A 70 7.52 -11.94 -4.83
N GLY A 71 7.47 -12.27 -3.54
CA GLY A 71 8.02 -11.42 -2.48
C GLY A 71 7.13 -10.24 -2.08
N GLY A 72 5.85 -10.25 -2.47
CA GLY A 72 4.83 -9.29 -2.05
C GLY A 72 3.76 -9.92 -1.15
N MET A 73 2.63 -9.22 -0.99
CA MET A 73 1.45 -9.69 -0.26
C MET A 73 0.22 -9.63 -1.14
N ARG A 74 -0.66 -10.60 -0.96
CA ARG A 74 -2.02 -10.58 -1.43
C ARG A 74 -2.94 -10.18 -0.27
N ILE A 75 -3.77 -9.17 -0.50
CA ILE A 75 -4.70 -8.63 0.49
C ILE A 75 -6.11 -8.77 -0.07
N SER A 76 -6.96 -9.56 0.58
CA SER A 76 -8.40 -9.65 0.29
C SER A 76 -9.15 -8.75 1.25
N PHE A 77 -9.56 -7.57 0.79
CA PHE A 77 -10.20 -6.55 1.63
C PHE A 77 -11.52 -6.08 1.01
N LYS A 78 -12.62 -6.19 1.76
CA LYS A 78 -13.98 -5.80 1.32
C LYS A 78 -14.36 -6.38 -0.06
N GLY A 79 -13.97 -7.62 -0.33
CA GLY A 79 -14.22 -8.31 -1.61
C GLY A 79 -13.30 -7.89 -2.76
N ALA A 80 -12.40 -6.94 -2.55
CA ALA A 80 -11.36 -6.58 -3.51
C ALA A 80 -10.10 -7.42 -3.26
N LEU A 81 -9.51 -7.91 -4.36
CA LEU A 81 -8.19 -8.52 -4.34
C LEU A 81 -7.14 -7.46 -4.66
N LEU A 82 -6.28 -7.17 -3.69
CA LEU A 82 -5.18 -6.23 -3.79
C LEU A 82 -3.85 -6.96 -3.68
N ARG A 83 -2.80 -6.32 -4.17
CA ARG A 83 -1.41 -6.76 -4.01
C ARG A 83 -0.59 -5.63 -3.44
N ALA A 84 0.28 -5.92 -2.50
CA ALA A 84 1.21 -4.96 -1.93
C ALA A 84 2.65 -5.45 -2.10
N PHE A 85 3.59 -4.55 -2.34
CA PHE A 85 5.03 -4.87 -2.39
C PHE A 85 5.86 -3.68 -1.90
N ILE A 86 7.08 -3.97 -1.49
CA ILE A 86 8.11 -2.99 -1.14
C ILE A 86 9.11 -2.90 -2.29
N ILE A 87 9.50 -1.68 -2.65
CA ILE A 87 10.67 -1.41 -3.49
C ILE A 87 11.58 -0.43 -2.77
N GLU A 88 12.88 -0.48 -3.08
CA GLU A 88 13.83 0.49 -2.55
C GLU A 88 13.48 1.92 -2.98
N SER A 89 13.65 2.89 -2.07
CA SER A 89 13.44 4.29 -2.39
C SER A 89 14.60 4.85 -3.20
N GLU A 90 14.29 5.74 -4.14
CA GLU A 90 15.30 6.56 -4.81
C GLU A 90 16.07 7.50 -3.86
N ASN A 91 15.50 7.79 -2.69
CA ASN A 91 16.12 8.57 -1.62
C ASN A 91 16.89 7.70 -0.61
N SER A 92 16.96 6.39 -0.83
CA SER A 92 17.69 5.44 0.01
C SER A 92 19.19 5.77 0.02
N ASP A 93 19.73 6.06 1.20
CA ASP A 93 21.18 6.14 1.43
C ASP A 93 21.63 4.93 2.23
N GLY A 94 22.05 3.89 1.51
CA GLY A 94 22.48 2.62 2.12
C GLY A 94 21.35 1.66 2.45
N GLY A 95 20.22 1.73 1.75
CA GLY A 95 19.10 0.80 1.92
C GLY A 95 18.19 1.15 3.08
N ASP A 96 18.15 2.41 3.52
CA ASP A 96 17.44 2.85 4.73
C ASP A 96 15.98 3.25 4.48
N LEU A 97 15.59 3.43 3.22
CA LEU A 97 14.25 3.86 2.82
C LEU A 97 13.68 3.02 1.67
N ASN A 98 12.36 2.86 1.70
CA ASN A 98 11.57 2.04 0.80
C ASN A 98 10.28 2.77 0.37
N HIS A 99 9.68 2.36 -0.74
CA HIS A 99 8.31 2.68 -1.13
C HIS A 99 7.40 1.47 -0.93
N LEU A 100 6.24 1.68 -0.33
CA LEU A 100 5.15 0.72 -0.28
C LEU A 100 4.15 1.04 -1.40
N ILE A 101 3.86 0.06 -2.24
CA ILE A 101 2.89 0.21 -3.34
C ILE A 101 1.80 -0.84 -3.18
N ILE A 102 0.53 -0.40 -3.25
CA ILE A 102 -0.66 -1.25 -3.24
C ILE A 102 -1.36 -1.13 -4.60
N LEU A 103 -1.50 -2.26 -5.27
CA LEU A 103 -2.17 -2.42 -6.56
C LEU A 103 -3.51 -3.13 -6.38
N ASN A 104 -4.48 -2.83 -7.25
CA ASN A 104 -5.66 -3.67 -7.41
C ASN A 104 -5.40 -4.87 -8.34
N GLY A 105 -6.41 -5.73 -8.51
CA GLY A 105 -6.36 -6.89 -9.40
C GLY A 105 -6.11 -6.58 -10.88
N LYS A 106 -6.22 -5.32 -11.32
CA LYS A 106 -5.87 -4.88 -12.68
C LYS A 106 -4.43 -4.35 -12.78
N GLY A 107 -3.70 -4.31 -11.67
CA GLY A 107 -2.35 -3.76 -11.59
C GLY A 107 -2.28 -2.25 -11.47
N ALA A 108 -3.40 -1.56 -11.27
CA ALA A 108 -3.39 -0.11 -11.04
C ALA A 108 -3.09 0.20 -9.57
N VAL A 109 -2.25 1.21 -9.33
CA VAL A 109 -1.96 1.72 -7.98
C VAL A 109 -3.24 2.29 -7.37
N VAL A 110 -3.59 1.78 -6.19
CA VAL A 110 -4.74 2.26 -5.40
C VAL A 110 -4.31 2.95 -4.12
N ALA A 111 -3.10 2.68 -3.64
CA ALA A 111 -2.47 3.44 -2.59
C ALA A 111 -0.95 3.26 -2.69
N GLU A 112 -0.21 4.28 -2.28
CA GLU A 112 1.23 4.21 -2.18
C GLU A 112 1.70 5.07 -1.01
N ARG A 113 2.86 4.73 -0.47
CA ARG A 113 3.56 5.53 0.52
C ARG A 113 5.04 5.50 0.21
N HIS A 114 5.63 6.67 0.16
CA HIS A 114 7.03 6.86 -0.16
C HIS A 114 7.85 7.01 1.12
N ASP A 115 9.14 6.71 1.02
CA ASP A 115 10.15 6.96 2.05
C ASP A 115 9.76 6.41 3.43
N ILE A 116 9.28 5.16 3.45
CA ILE A 116 9.13 4.41 4.70
C ILE A 116 10.47 3.81 5.07
N LEU A 117 10.76 3.70 6.38
CA LEU A 117 11.97 3.04 6.84
C LEU A 117 12.10 1.64 6.25
N ALA A 118 13.33 1.25 5.95
CA ALA A 118 13.59 -0.06 5.40
C ALA A 118 13.28 -1.15 6.42
N PHE A 119 12.19 -1.87 6.15
CA PHE A 119 11.84 -3.09 6.82
C PHE A 119 11.88 -4.20 5.78
N ASP A 120 12.57 -5.30 6.10
CA ASP A 120 12.71 -6.46 5.22
C ASP A 120 11.37 -7.16 4.91
N ASN A 121 10.29 -6.75 5.58
CA ASN A 121 8.97 -7.33 5.41
C ASN A 121 7.87 -6.26 5.30
N ILE A 122 7.05 -6.43 4.28
CA ILE A 122 5.84 -5.66 3.99
C ILE A 122 4.78 -5.64 5.09
N TYR A 123 4.68 -6.69 5.93
CA TYR A 123 3.86 -6.66 7.13
C TYR A 123 4.24 -5.51 8.05
N ILE A 124 5.54 -5.27 8.25
CA ILE A 124 6.05 -4.22 9.13
C ILE A 124 5.77 -2.84 8.53
N ALA A 125 5.99 -2.70 7.21
CA ALA A 125 5.67 -1.49 6.48
C ALA A 125 4.18 -1.11 6.59
N LEU A 126 3.29 -2.09 6.48
CA LEU A 126 1.85 -1.88 6.62
C LEU A 126 1.45 -1.59 8.08
N ALA A 127 2.04 -2.29 9.06
CA ALA A 127 1.73 -2.14 10.48
C ALA A 127 2.17 -0.79 11.08
N GLY A 128 3.29 -0.22 10.64
CA GLY A 128 3.79 1.05 11.19
C GLY A 128 3.24 2.32 10.50
N GLY A 129 2.42 2.17 9.48
CA GLY A 129 2.09 3.22 8.53
C GLY A 129 0.97 4.20 8.89
N ASP A 130 0.96 4.88 10.04
CA ASP A 130 -0.11 5.89 10.31
C ASP A 130 0.32 7.31 10.72
N SER A 131 1.46 7.55 11.40
CA SER A 131 1.86 8.94 11.68
C SER A 131 3.31 9.18 12.11
N GLU A 132 4.03 8.26 12.76
CA GLU A 132 5.44 8.43 13.14
C GLU A 132 6.02 7.05 13.48
N PHE A 133 7.07 6.62 12.78
CA PHE A 133 7.82 5.42 13.14
C PHE A 133 8.87 5.83 14.19
N ARG A 134 8.66 5.48 15.46
CA ARG A 134 9.75 5.47 16.43
C ARG A 134 10.13 4.05 16.80
N GLN A 135 11.42 3.81 16.70
CA GLN A 135 12.11 2.64 17.24
C GLN A 135 11.89 2.59 18.75
N VAL A 136 11.24 1.54 19.25
CA VAL A 136 11.32 1.19 20.67
C VAL A 136 12.57 0.33 20.82
N ARG A 137 13.67 0.96 21.26
CA ARG A 137 14.79 0.19 21.81
C ARG A 137 14.31 -0.49 23.08
N VAL A 138 14.55 -1.79 23.18
CA VAL A 138 14.57 -2.48 24.46
C VAL A 138 15.96 -2.20 25.02
N ASP A 139 15.99 -1.55 26.18
CA ASP A 139 17.21 -1.24 26.93
C ASP A 139 17.97 -2.52 27.33
#